data_AF-A0A7S2Q8B9-F1
#
_entry.id   AF-A0A7S2Q8B9-F1
#
_cell.length_a   1.000
_cell.length_b   1.000
_cell.length_c   1.000
_cell.angle_alpha   90.00
_cell.angle_beta   90.00
_cell.angle_gamma   90.00
#
_symmetry.space_group_name_H-M   'P 1'
#
loop_
_entity.id
_entity.type
_entity.pdbx_description
1 polymer ?
#
loop_
_entity_poly.entity_id
_entity_poly.type
_entity_poly.pdbx_seq_one_letter_code
_entity_poly.pdbx_strand_id
1 'polypeptide(L)'
;AKGEYKFTLPADALDAIFDVIASGAKGVEEAKFYRVKVAVGLARERQMDLQRKAVREAREKELAEQKEKMQVGIAKVQEATKAAEPHVTEALKQSQKLPAEAKALRSPAMLARADDVQALIQAGTEQLGAAKELASGFGAGEEVDKDLVKWVAGEKQKLNAGVAALESQLGRAAAALDRFRADASKKDAAEVKELAAKALRLLKAHQAEKDLTAAALFDAID
;
A
#
# COMPACT_ATOMS: atom_id res chain seq x y z
N ALA A 1 17.90 37.20 45.58
CA ALA A 1 17.71 36.67 44.21
C ALA A 1 19.05 36.45 43.49
N LYS A 2 19.78 37.49 43.06
CA LYS A 2 21.07 37.33 42.35
C LYS A 2 22.19 36.71 43.21
N GLY A 3 22.35 37.16 44.46
CA GLY A 3 23.40 36.62 45.35
C GLY A 3 23.17 35.17 45.78
N GLU A 4 21.97 34.86 46.27
CA GLU A 4 21.65 33.52 46.85
C GLU A 4 21.27 32.47 45.79
N TYR A 5 20.56 32.86 44.72
CA TYR A 5 20.01 31.91 43.73
C TYR A 5 20.56 32.10 42.32
N LYS A 6 21.51 33.03 42.10
CA LYS A 6 22.04 33.41 40.78
C LYS A 6 20.93 33.70 39.75
N PHE A 7 19.79 34.18 40.23
CA PHE A 7 18.59 34.40 39.43
C PHE A 7 18.32 35.91 39.30
N THR A 8 18.18 36.37 38.06
CA THR A 8 17.72 37.72 37.76
C THR A 8 16.21 37.72 37.77
N LEU A 9 15.61 38.45 38.72
CA LEU A 9 14.16 38.52 38.82
C LEU A 9 13.57 39.24 37.60
N PRO A 10 12.57 38.65 36.93
CA PRO A 10 11.76 39.36 35.94
C PRO A 10 11.07 40.57 36.57
N ALA A 11 10.86 41.64 35.79
CA ALA A 11 10.29 42.89 36.28
C ALA A 11 8.85 42.71 36.81
N ASP A 12 8.03 41.93 36.11
CA ASP A 12 6.68 41.57 36.51
C ASP A 12 6.63 40.82 37.86
N ALA A 13 7.61 39.94 38.10
CA ALA A 13 7.73 39.24 39.38
C ALA A 13 8.24 40.17 40.50
N LEU A 14 9.05 41.17 40.16
CA LEU A 14 9.55 42.17 41.11
C LEU A 14 8.41 43.08 41.56
N ASP A 15 7.62 43.58 40.62
CA ASP A 15 6.46 44.44 40.88
C ASP A 15 5.44 43.72 41.76
N ALA A 16 5.14 42.45 41.46
CA ALA A 16 4.24 41.63 42.29
C ALA A 16 4.75 41.43 43.73
N ILE A 17 6.07 41.33 43.94
CA ILE A 17 6.66 41.23 45.29
C ILE A 17 6.51 42.55 46.05
N PHE A 18 6.75 43.68 45.39
CA PHE A 18 6.59 44.99 46.03
C PHE A 18 5.13 45.31 46.33
N ASP A 19 4.21 44.98 45.43
CA ASP A 19 2.77 45.20 45.63
C ASP A 19 2.22 44.36 46.77
N VAL A 20 2.52 43.05 46.79
CA VAL A 20 1.88 42.10 47.71
C VAL A 20 2.60 41.97 49.05
N ILE A 21 3.94 42.12 49.07
CA ILE A 21 4.77 41.82 50.25
C ILE A 21 5.32 43.10 50.89
N ALA A 22 5.73 44.09 50.09
CA ALA A 22 6.18 45.38 50.61
C ALA A 22 5.01 46.34 50.91
N SER A 23 3.82 46.10 50.33
CA SER A 23 2.59 46.87 50.60
C SER A 23 2.78 48.40 50.47
N GLY A 24 3.54 48.84 49.46
CA GLY A 24 3.82 50.26 49.22
C GLY A 24 4.95 50.87 50.08
N ALA A 25 5.59 50.09 50.95
CA ALA A 25 6.79 50.52 51.67
C ALA A 25 8.04 50.48 50.77
N LYS A 26 9.06 51.28 51.12
CA LYS A 26 10.35 51.35 50.38
C LYS A 26 11.15 50.04 50.43
N GLY A 27 10.76 49.09 51.28
CA GLY A 27 11.42 47.80 51.43
C GLY A 27 10.54 46.80 52.17
N VAL A 28 10.98 45.54 52.21
CA VAL A 28 10.28 44.46 52.91
C VAL A 28 10.82 44.36 54.34
N GLU A 29 9.95 44.15 55.32
CA GLU A 29 10.35 43.89 56.71
C GLU A 29 11.07 42.53 56.82
N GLU A 30 12.08 42.44 57.69
CA GLU A 30 12.86 41.23 57.89
C GLU A 30 11.98 40.02 58.25
N ALA A 31 10.95 40.22 59.09
CA ALA A 31 9.98 39.20 59.45
C ALA A 31 9.22 38.62 58.24
N LYS A 32 9.14 39.35 57.12
CA LYS A 32 8.48 38.94 55.87
C LYS A 32 9.47 38.44 54.80
N PHE A 33 10.78 38.37 55.10
CA PHE A 33 11.79 37.90 54.14
C PHE A 33 11.54 36.48 53.64
N TYR A 34 10.95 35.61 54.47
CA TYR A 34 10.57 34.26 54.03
C TYR A 34 9.56 34.30 52.86
N ARG A 35 8.62 35.26 52.86
CA ARG A 35 7.64 35.44 51.77
C ARG A 35 8.32 35.90 50.49
N VAL A 36 9.34 36.76 50.59
CA VAL A 36 10.16 37.17 49.45
C VAL A 36 10.92 35.98 48.87
N LYS A 37 11.51 35.13 49.72
CA LYS A 37 12.18 33.90 49.26
C LYS A 37 11.22 32.95 48.53
N VAL A 38 10.00 32.78 49.05
CA VAL A 38 8.94 31.98 48.40
C VAL A 38 8.56 32.59 47.04
N ALA A 39 8.33 33.90 46.95
CA ALA A 39 7.96 34.56 45.71
C ALA A 39 9.09 34.49 44.65
N VAL A 40 10.35 34.65 45.07
CA VAL A 40 11.52 34.42 44.21
C VAL A 40 11.57 32.96 43.73
N GLY A 41 11.24 32.00 44.58
CA GLY A 41 11.11 30.59 44.21
C GLY A 41 10.04 30.36 43.15
N LEU A 42 8.83 30.91 43.33
CA LEU A 42 7.76 30.84 42.33
C LEU A 42 8.18 31.45 40.98
N ALA A 43 8.85 32.60 40.99
CA ALA A 43 9.32 33.25 39.77
C ALA A 43 10.32 32.39 38.99
N ARG A 44 11.20 31.67 39.71
CA ARG A 44 12.16 30.72 39.12
C ARG A 44 11.45 29.54 38.46
N GLU A 45 10.51 28.91 39.17
CA GLU A 45 9.74 27.79 38.62
C GLU A 45 8.90 28.23 37.42
N ARG A 46 8.25 29.40 37.48
CA ARG A 46 7.48 29.95 36.35
C ARG A 46 8.35 30.17 35.12
N GLN A 47 9.57 30.68 35.28
CA GLN A 47 10.49 30.85 34.15
C GLN A 47 10.94 29.49 33.58
N MET A 48 11.24 28.51 34.42
CA MET A 48 11.55 27.15 33.96
C MET A 48 10.36 26.49 33.26
N ASP A 49 9.14 26.69 33.73
CA ASP A 49 7.93 26.14 33.12
C ASP A 49 7.65 26.78 31.75
N LEU A 50 7.91 28.08 31.58
CA LEU A 50 7.84 28.74 30.27
C LEU A 50 8.87 28.14 29.30
N GLN A 51 10.10 27.86 29.76
CA GLN A 51 11.11 27.20 28.94
C GLN A 51 10.70 25.76 28.58
N ARG A 52 10.23 24.97 29.56
CA ARG A 52 9.70 23.61 29.31
C ARG A 52 8.52 23.62 28.35
N LYS A 53 7.63 24.61 28.46
CA LYS A 53 6.51 24.80 27.54
C LYS A 53 7.01 25.12 26.13
N ALA A 54 7.93 26.06 25.98
CA ALA A 54 8.50 26.40 24.68
C ALA A 54 9.21 25.20 24.01
N VAL A 55 9.97 24.41 24.78
CA VAL A 55 10.61 23.18 24.28
C VAL A 55 9.58 22.13 23.85
N ARG A 56 8.49 21.95 24.62
CA ARG A 56 7.39 21.04 24.23
C ARG A 56 6.70 21.51 22.96
N GLU A 57 6.36 22.80 22.86
CA GLU A 57 5.70 23.37 21.69
C GLU A 57 6.58 23.28 20.43
N ALA A 58 7.89 23.49 20.55
CA ALA A 58 8.83 23.29 19.44
C ALA A 58 8.85 21.83 19.00
N ARG A 59 8.95 20.89 19.95
CA ARG A 59 8.95 19.45 19.66
C ARG A 59 7.64 18.97 19.03
N GLU A 60 6.49 19.45 19.53
CA GLU A 60 5.18 19.11 18.96
C GLU A 60 5.03 19.62 17.52
N LYS A 61 5.57 20.81 17.21
CA LYS A 61 5.60 21.33 15.84
C LYS A 61 6.47 20.48 14.93
N GLU A 62 7.69 20.14 15.34
CA GLU A 62 8.59 19.26 14.56
C GLU A 62 7.95 17.90 14.29
N LEU A 63 7.30 17.29 15.29
CA LEU A 63 6.59 16.02 15.14
C LEU A 63 5.39 16.14 14.18
N ALA A 64 4.66 17.25 14.23
CA ALA A 64 3.54 17.51 13.33
C ALA A 64 4.00 17.67 11.88
N GLU A 65 5.08 18.42 11.64
CA GLU A 65 5.67 18.63 10.32
C GLU A 65 6.19 17.30 9.73
N GLN A 66 6.89 16.49 10.52
CA GLN A 66 7.32 15.16 10.07
C GLN A 66 6.13 14.26 9.73
N LYS A 67 5.08 14.28 10.55
CA LYS A 67 3.89 13.47 10.31
C LYS A 67 3.15 13.91 9.05
N GLU A 68 3.05 15.21 8.79
CA GLU A 68 2.44 15.77 7.58
C GLU A 68 3.22 15.35 6.33
N LYS A 69 4.56 15.44 6.36
CA LYS A 69 5.43 14.96 5.28
C LYS A 69 5.19 13.47 4.97
N MET A 70 5.09 12.65 6.01
CA MET A 70 4.81 11.21 5.87
C MET A 70 3.40 10.95 5.33
N GLN A 71 2.40 11.75 5.71
CA GLN A 71 1.04 11.64 5.18
C GLN A 71 0.98 11.90 3.67
N VAL A 72 1.80 12.82 3.14
CA VAL A 72 1.93 13.01 1.69
C VAL A 72 2.44 11.74 1.01
N GLY A 73 3.43 11.06 1.61
CA GLY A 73 3.91 9.77 1.12
C GLY A 73 2.83 8.68 1.14
N ILE A 74 2.06 8.60 2.23
CA ILE A 74 0.93 7.66 2.37
C ILE A 74 -0.11 7.91 1.27
N ALA A 75 -0.48 9.18 1.04
CA ALA A 75 -1.46 9.55 0.02
C ALA A 75 -1.03 9.11 -1.38
N LYS A 76 0.24 9.32 -1.75
CA LYS A 76 0.80 8.89 -3.04
C LYS A 76 0.69 7.38 -3.25
N VAL A 77 1.01 6.58 -2.23
CA VAL A 77 0.90 5.11 -2.30
C VAL A 77 -0.56 4.69 -2.43
N GLN A 78 -1.46 5.34 -1.68
CA GLN A 78 -2.89 5.06 -1.75
C GLN A 78 -3.49 5.40 -3.12
N GLU A 79 -3.11 6.51 -3.72
CA GLU A 79 -3.54 6.89 -5.07
C GLU A 79 -3.05 5.90 -6.11
N ALA A 80 -1.78 5.51 -6.07
CA ALA A 80 -1.23 4.47 -6.95
C ALA A 80 -1.96 3.13 -6.79
N THR A 81 -2.26 2.74 -5.54
CA THR A 81 -3.00 1.50 -5.26
C THR A 81 -4.43 1.56 -5.82
N LYS A 82 -5.13 2.69 -5.63
CA LYS A 82 -6.48 2.92 -6.18
C LYS A 82 -6.50 2.92 -7.71
N ALA A 83 -5.46 3.42 -8.35
CA ALA A 83 -5.33 3.41 -9.80
C ALA A 83 -5.17 1.98 -10.36
N ALA A 84 -4.50 1.08 -9.63
CA ALA A 84 -4.32 -0.31 -10.02
C ALA A 84 -5.58 -1.18 -9.78
N GLU A 85 -6.36 -0.87 -8.74
CA GLU A 85 -7.55 -1.63 -8.31
C GLU A 85 -8.56 -1.98 -9.44
N PRO A 86 -8.98 -1.06 -10.33
CA PRO A 86 -9.92 -1.40 -11.39
C PRO A 86 -9.37 -2.44 -12.38
N HIS A 87 -8.09 -2.38 -12.72
CA HIS A 87 -7.45 -3.34 -13.62
C HIS A 87 -7.38 -4.74 -12.99
N VAL A 88 -6.99 -4.80 -11.71
CA VAL A 88 -6.93 -6.06 -10.96
C VAL A 88 -8.32 -6.68 -10.81
N THR A 89 -9.32 -5.86 -10.48
CA THR A 89 -10.71 -6.31 -10.33
C THR A 89 -11.28 -6.85 -11.63
N GLU A 90 -11.03 -6.17 -12.75
CA GLU A 90 -11.50 -6.62 -14.06
C GLU A 90 -10.79 -7.91 -14.50
N ALA A 91 -9.47 -8.01 -14.32
CA ALA A 91 -8.72 -9.24 -14.59
C ALA A 91 -9.28 -10.44 -13.79
N LEU A 92 -9.54 -10.24 -12.49
CA LEU A 92 -10.14 -11.25 -11.63
C LEU A 92 -11.54 -11.64 -12.12
N LYS A 93 -12.40 -10.67 -12.42
CA LYS A 93 -13.76 -10.91 -12.90
C LYS A 93 -13.79 -11.69 -14.21
N GLN A 94 -12.91 -11.38 -15.16
CA GLN A 94 -12.83 -12.12 -16.42
C GLN A 94 -12.26 -13.52 -16.20
N SER A 95 -11.25 -13.67 -15.33
CA SER A 95 -10.69 -14.99 -15.00
C SER A 95 -11.71 -15.94 -14.36
N GLN A 96 -12.69 -15.42 -13.60
CA GLN A 96 -13.75 -16.21 -12.98
C GLN A 96 -14.74 -16.81 -14.00
N LYS A 97 -14.82 -16.27 -15.21
CA LYS A 97 -15.68 -16.79 -16.29
C LYS A 97 -15.04 -17.96 -17.04
N LEU A 98 -13.71 -18.06 -16.98
CA LEU A 98 -12.94 -19.07 -17.72
C LEU A 98 -13.43 -20.52 -17.52
N PRO A 99 -13.79 -20.98 -16.29
CA PRO A 99 -14.28 -22.35 -16.12
C PRO A 99 -15.57 -22.66 -16.88
N ALA A 100 -16.46 -21.68 -17.05
CA ALA A 100 -17.69 -21.85 -17.82
C ALA A 100 -17.39 -21.78 -19.32
N GLU A 101 -16.58 -20.80 -19.74
CA GLU A 101 -16.13 -20.63 -21.12
C GLU A 101 -15.36 -21.87 -21.61
N ALA A 102 -14.61 -22.55 -20.75
CA ALA A 102 -13.84 -23.76 -21.08
C ALA A 102 -14.73 -24.91 -21.55
N LYS A 103 -15.97 -24.97 -21.07
CA LYS A 103 -16.95 -25.98 -21.48
C LYS A 103 -17.60 -25.61 -22.81
N ALA A 104 -17.85 -24.33 -23.04
CA ALA A 104 -18.58 -23.82 -24.19
C ALA A 104 -17.72 -23.63 -25.46
N LEU A 105 -16.47 -23.20 -25.31
CA LEU A 105 -15.59 -22.85 -26.42
C LEU A 105 -14.81 -24.06 -26.95
N ARG A 106 -14.44 -24.03 -28.24
CA ARG A 106 -13.45 -24.95 -28.82
C ARG A 106 -12.02 -24.47 -28.55
N SER A 107 -11.05 -25.37 -28.71
CA SER A 107 -9.64 -25.10 -28.39
C SER A 107 -9.13 -23.76 -28.96
N PRO A 108 -9.26 -23.43 -30.27
CA PRO A 108 -8.73 -22.18 -30.81
C PRO A 108 -9.36 -20.93 -30.18
N ALA A 109 -10.67 -20.97 -29.90
CA ALA A 109 -11.37 -19.86 -29.26
C ALA A 109 -10.99 -19.73 -27.77
N MET A 110 -10.68 -20.84 -27.10
CA MET A 110 -10.13 -20.79 -25.74
C MET A 110 -8.76 -20.12 -25.73
N LEU A 111 -7.87 -20.42 -26.68
CA LEU A 111 -6.54 -19.79 -26.72
C LEU A 111 -6.63 -18.27 -26.97
N ALA A 112 -7.45 -17.83 -27.93
CA ALA A 112 -7.68 -16.40 -28.15
C ALA A 112 -8.22 -15.70 -26.89
N ARG A 113 -9.18 -16.34 -26.20
CA ARG A 113 -9.73 -15.84 -24.95
C ARG A 113 -8.72 -15.81 -23.82
N ALA A 114 -7.81 -16.78 -23.77
CA ALA A 114 -6.71 -16.81 -22.81
C ALA A 114 -5.79 -15.60 -22.98
N ASP A 115 -5.52 -15.21 -24.23
CA ASP A 115 -4.66 -14.07 -24.54
C ASP A 115 -5.31 -12.73 -24.15
N ASP A 116 -6.63 -12.58 -24.32
CA ASP A 116 -7.36 -11.41 -23.82
C ASP A 116 -7.22 -11.27 -22.29
N VAL A 117 -7.38 -12.36 -21.55
CA VAL A 117 -7.27 -12.35 -20.08
C VAL A 117 -5.82 -12.18 -19.63
N GLN A 118 -4.84 -12.74 -20.36
CA GLN A 118 -3.42 -12.51 -20.15
C GLN A 118 -3.10 -11.01 -20.22
N ALA A 119 -3.60 -10.30 -21.23
CA ALA A 119 -3.38 -8.88 -21.40
C ALA A 119 -3.94 -8.06 -20.23
N LEU A 120 -5.12 -8.43 -19.70
CA LEU A 120 -5.69 -7.79 -18.50
C LEU A 120 -4.83 -8.03 -17.26
N ILE A 121 -4.32 -9.26 -17.06
CA ILE A 121 -3.44 -9.59 -15.93
C ILE A 121 -2.12 -8.82 -16.03
N GLN A 122 -1.54 -8.71 -17.23
CA GLN A 122 -0.31 -7.95 -17.47
C GLN A 122 -0.52 -6.47 -17.15
N ALA A 123 -1.58 -5.84 -17.67
CA ALA A 123 -1.92 -4.46 -17.37
C ALA A 123 -2.11 -4.21 -15.87
N GLY A 124 -2.81 -5.11 -15.17
CA GLY A 124 -2.98 -5.04 -13.71
C GLY A 124 -1.64 -5.19 -12.96
N THR A 125 -0.76 -6.06 -13.42
CA THR A 125 0.56 -6.29 -12.82
C THR A 125 1.48 -5.07 -12.98
N GLU A 126 1.51 -4.47 -14.16
CA GLU A 126 2.32 -3.28 -14.45
C GLU A 126 1.86 -2.08 -13.61
N GLN A 127 0.55 -1.83 -13.55
CA GLN A 127 0.00 -0.73 -12.74
C GLN A 127 0.25 -0.95 -11.24
N LEU A 128 0.12 -2.19 -10.75
CA LEU A 128 0.37 -2.50 -9.35
C LEU A 128 1.86 -2.43 -8.98
N GLY A 129 2.76 -2.65 -9.94
CA GLY A 129 4.21 -2.54 -9.75
C GLY A 129 4.63 -1.18 -9.21
N ALA A 130 4.06 -0.09 -9.74
CA ALA A 130 4.34 1.26 -9.25
C ALA A 130 3.92 1.46 -7.79
N ALA A 131 2.72 0.97 -7.42
CA ALA A 131 2.23 1.06 -6.04
C ALA A 131 3.11 0.22 -5.07
N LYS A 132 3.59 -0.94 -5.53
CA LYS A 132 4.48 -1.82 -4.77
C LYS A 132 5.82 -1.16 -4.45
N GLU A 133 6.46 -0.54 -5.45
CA GLU A 133 7.73 0.15 -5.25
C GLU A 133 7.59 1.36 -4.30
N LEU A 134 6.50 2.12 -4.42
CA LEU A 134 6.22 3.22 -3.50
C LEU A 134 5.95 2.72 -2.07
N ALA A 135 5.21 1.63 -1.90
CA ALA A 135 4.91 1.05 -0.59
C ALA A 135 6.13 0.42 0.10
N SER A 136 7.00 -0.25 -0.67
CA SER A 136 8.23 -0.87 -0.17
C SER A 136 9.26 0.19 0.23
N GLY A 137 9.37 1.26 -0.58
CA GLY A 137 10.22 2.42 -0.36
C GLY A 137 9.72 3.39 0.71
N PHE A 138 8.46 3.28 1.15
CA PHE A 138 7.91 4.19 2.15
C PHE A 138 8.73 4.21 3.44
N GLY A 139 9.14 5.40 3.85
CA GLY A 139 9.97 5.65 5.04
C GLY A 139 11.43 5.19 4.91
N ALA A 140 11.89 4.75 3.74
CA ALA A 140 13.29 4.37 3.54
C ALA A 140 14.19 5.62 3.48
N GLY A 141 15.25 5.63 4.29
CA GLY A 141 16.24 6.72 4.30
C GLY A 141 15.79 8.00 5.00
N GLU A 142 14.58 8.06 5.55
CA GLU A 142 14.14 9.20 6.37
C GLU A 142 14.47 8.94 7.85
N GLU A 143 15.13 9.91 8.48
CA GLU A 143 15.33 9.88 9.92
C GLU A 143 14.00 10.21 10.61
N VAL A 144 13.38 9.19 11.20
CA VAL A 144 12.07 9.30 11.86
C VAL A 144 12.29 9.49 13.36
N ASP A 145 11.67 10.52 13.94
CA ASP A 145 11.69 10.70 15.40
C ASP A 145 11.21 9.42 16.10
N LYS A 146 11.88 9.05 17.20
CA LYS A 146 11.56 7.85 18.00
C LYS A 146 10.07 7.73 18.38
N ASP A 147 9.38 8.85 18.56
CA ASP A 147 7.96 8.90 18.92
C ASP A 147 7.05 8.58 17.72
N LEU A 148 7.57 8.70 16.49
CA LEU A 148 6.86 8.39 15.23
C LEU A 148 7.22 7.02 14.64
N VAL A 149 8.32 6.39 15.05
CA VAL A 149 8.79 5.10 14.48
C VAL A 149 7.69 4.03 14.43
N LYS A 150 6.96 3.85 15.54
CA LYS A 150 5.86 2.86 15.60
C LYS A 150 4.71 3.22 14.66
N TRP A 151 4.39 4.51 14.56
CA TRP A 151 3.34 4.98 13.66
C TRP A 151 3.75 4.77 12.20
N VAL A 152 4.96 5.17 11.80
CA VAL A 152 5.48 4.97 10.43
C VAL A 152 5.53 3.48 10.07
N ALA A 153 5.99 2.62 10.99
CA ALA A 153 6.01 1.17 10.76
C ALA A 153 4.59 0.60 10.55
N GLY A 154 3.61 1.06 11.34
CA GLY A 154 2.22 0.67 11.19
C GLY A 154 1.61 1.11 9.86
N GLU A 155 1.89 2.35 9.43
CA GLU A 155 1.43 2.85 8.12
C GLU A 155 2.11 2.09 6.97
N LYS A 156 3.43 1.84 7.05
CA LYS A 156 4.14 1.01 6.07
C LYS A 156 3.52 -0.38 5.94
N GLN A 157 3.16 -1.01 7.06
CA GLN A 157 2.52 -2.32 7.05
C GLN A 157 1.15 -2.28 6.37
N LYS A 158 0.33 -1.26 6.66
CA LYS A 158 -0.99 -1.10 6.01
C LYS A 158 -0.87 -0.91 4.50
N LEU A 159 0.08 -0.07 4.06
CA LEU A 159 0.33 0.17 2.64
C LEU A 159 0.74 -1.12 1.92
N ASN A 160 1.69 -1.87 2.47
CA ASN A 160 2.13 -3.15 1.90
C ASN A 160 1.01 -4.19 1.91
N ALA A 161 0.17 -4.22 2.95
CA ALA A 161 -0.97 -5.15 3.01
C ALA A 161 -2.00 -4.86 1.90
N GLY A 162 -2.26 -3.58 1.59
CA GLY A 162 -3.14 -3.18 0.49
C GLY A 162 -2.62 -3.66 -0.87
N VAL A 163 -1.33 -3.43 -1.14
CA VAL A 163 -0.68 -3.93 -2.37
C VAL A 163 -0.71 -5.45 -2.45
N ALA A 164 -0.34 -6.14 -1.37
CA ALA A 164 -0.30 -7.61 -1.33
C ALA A 164 -1.68 -8.26 -1.55
N ALA A 165 -2.76 -7.61 -1.11
CA ALA A 165 -4.12 -8.07 -1.37
C ALA A 165 -4.45 -8.07 -2.88
N LEU A 166 -4.05 -7.02 -3.60
CA LEU A 166 -4.21 -6.93 -5.06
C LEU A 166 -3.29 -7.91 -5.79
N GLU A 167 -2.05 -8.11 -5.33
CA GLU A 167 -1.15 -9.13 -5.88
C GLU A 167 -1.74 -10.53 -5.75
N SER A 168 -2.34 -10.84 -4.60
CA SER A 168 -3.02 -12.12 -4.38
C SER A 168 -4.21 -12.32 -5.34
N GLN A 169 -4.95 -11.25 -5.65
CA GLN A 169 -6.03 -11.30 -6.64
C GLN A 169 -5.51 -11.60 -8.05
N LEU A 170 -4.45 -10.91 -8.49
CA LEU A 170 -3.79 -11.20 -9.78
C LEU A 170 -3.23 -12.63 -9.83
N GLY A 171 -2.63 -13.11 -8.74
CA GLY A 171 -2.14 -14.48 -8.65
C GLY A 171 -3.25 -15.52 -8.82
N ARG A 172 -4.45 -15.26 -8.26
CA ARG A 172 -5.61 -16.12 -8.49
C ARG A 172 -6.09 -16.08 -9.95
N ALA A 173 -6.10 -14.91 -10.57
CA ALA A 173 -6.46 -14.76 -11.98
C ALA A 173 -5.48 -15.50 -12.90
N ALA A 174 -4.18 -15.39 -12.64
CA ALA A 174 -3.13 -16.10 -13.36
C ALA A 174 -3.27 -17.62 -13.22
N ALA A 175 -3.49 -18.12 -12.01
CA ALA A 175 -3.69 -19.56 -11.79
C ALA A 175 -4.95 -20.10 -12.49
N ALA A 176 -6.01 -19.31 -12.62
CA ALA A 176 -7.19 -19.68 -13.40
C ALA A 176 -6.90 -19.71 -14.91
N LEU A 177 -6.12 -18.75 -15.41
CA LEU A 177 -5.69 -18.68 -16.80
C LEU A 177 -4.80 -19.89 -17.18
N ASP A 178 -3.85 -20.27 -16.33
CA ASP A 178 -2.98 -21.42 -16.57
C ASP A 178 -3.77 -22.72 -16.71
N ARG A 179 -4.78 -22.92 -15.84
CA ARG A 179 -5.69 -24.07 -15.93
C ARG A 179 -6.50 -24.02 -17.22
N PHE A 180 -7.00 -22.85 -17.60
CA PHE A 180 -7.77 -22.66 -18.82
C PHE A 180 -6.97 -23.00 -20.08
N ARG A 181 -5.70 -22.59 -20.14
CA ARG A 181 -4.78 -22.98 -21.23
C ARG A 181 -4.50 -24.49 -21.25
N ALA A 182 -4.29 -25.11 -20.08
CA ALA A 182 -4.11 -26.55 -20.00
C ALA A 182 -5.35 -27.32 -20.50
N ASP A 183 -6.55 -26.83 -20.18
CA ASP A 183 -7.80 -27.40 -20.68
C ASP A 183 -7.97 -27.18 -22.19
N ALA A 184 -7.55 -26.03 -22.72
CA ALA A 184 -7.53 -25.77 -24.17
C ALA A 184 -6.66 -26.81 -24.89
N SER A 185 -5.43 -27.05 -24.43
CA SER A 185 -4.54 -28.05 -25.04
C SER A 185 -5.09 -29.48 -24.97
N LYS A 186 -5.74 -29.86 -23.86
CA LYS A 186 -6.39 -31.18 -23.76
C LYS A 186 -7.57 -31.30 -24.74
N LYS A 187 -8.36 -30.24 -24.86
CA LYS A 187 -9.50 -30.19 -25.77
C LYS A 187 -9.04 -30.22 -27.23
N ASP A 188 -7.96 -29.52 -27.56
CA ASP A 188 -7.33 -29.55 -28.88
C ASP A 188 -7.00 -30.99 -29.33
N ALA A 189 -6.28 -31.71 -28.46
CA ALA A 189 -5.91 -33.10 -28.72
C ALA A 189 -7.14 -34.01 -28.89
N ALA A 190 -8.23 -33.75 -28.16
CA ALA A 190 -9.48 -34.49 -28.30
C ALA A 190 -10.20 -34.16 -29.62
N GLU A 191 -10.29 -32.88 -29.97
CA GLU A 191 -10.93 -32.38 -31.20
C GLU A 191 -10.19 -32.91 -32.45
N VAL A 192 -8.86 -32.91 -32.46
CA VAL A 192 -8.05 -33.45 -33.55
C VAL A 192 -8.26 -34.96 -33.70
N LYS A 193 -8.29 -35.72 -32.59
CA LYS A 193 -8.57 -37.16 -32.63
C LYS A 193 -9.95 -37.47 -33.19
N GLU A 194 -10.97 -36.70 -32.77
CA GLU A 194 -12.33 -36.86 -33.28
C GLU A 194 -12.41 -36.52 -34.78
N LEU A 195 -11.75 -35.45 -35.21
CA LEU A 195 -11.68 -35.06 -36.61
C LEU A 195 -10.97 -36.12 -37.46
N ALA A 196 -9.84 -36.63 -37.00
CA ALA A 196 -9.10 -37.70 -37.67
C ALA A 196 -9.95 -38.98 -37.80
N ALA A 197 -10.70 -39.35 -36.76
CA ALA A 197 -11.61 -40.50 -36.81
C ALA A 197 -12.75 -40.28 -37.82
N LYS A 198 -13.31 -39.06 -37.90
CA LYS A 198 -14.34 -38.72 -38.90
C LYS A 198 -13.77 -38.75 -40.33
N ALA A 199 -12.62 -38.13 -40.55
CA ALA A 199 -11.94 -38.14 -41.84
C ALA A 199 -11.66 -39.58 -42.30
N LEU A 200 -11.09 -40.41 -41.43
CA LEU A 200 -10.79 -41.81 -41.75
C LEU A 200 -12.05 -42.63 -42.06
N ARG A 201 -13.19 -42.35 -41.41
CA ARG A 201 -14.48 -42.97 -41.78
C ARG A 201 -14.95 -42.55 -43.16
N LEU A 202 -14.84 -41.26 -43.50
CA LEU A 202 -15.20 -40.75 -44.83
C LEU A 202 -14.30 -41.35 -45.91
N LEU A 203 -12.99 -41.43 -45.67
CA LEU A 203 -12.04 -42.05 -46.58
C LEU A 203 -12.35 -43.53 -46.82
N LYS A 204 -12.65 -44.29 -45.77
CA LYS A 204 -13.05 -45.71 -45.89
C LYS A 204 -14.38 -45.88 -46.63
N ALA A 205 -15.34 -45.01 -46.39
CA ALA A 205 -16.61 -45.03 -47.12
C ALA A 205 -16.39 -44.77 -48.62
N HIS A 206 -15.57 -43.77 -48.96
CA HIS A 206 -15.22 -43.46 -50.35
C HIS A 206 -14.44 -44.59 -51.02
N GLN A 207 -13.50 -45.20 -50.30
CA GLN A 207 -12.74 -46.35 -50.75
C GLN A 207 -13.66 -47.51 -51.11
N ALA A 208 -14.65 -47.81 -50.26
CA ALA A 208 -15.60 -48.88 -50.48
C ALA A 208 -16.57 -48.56 -51.64
N GLU A 209 -17.05 -47.32 -51.74
CA GLU A 209 -17.96 -46.88 -52.80
C GLU A 209 -17.33 -46.96 -54.19
N LYS A 210 -16.04 -46.64 -54.29
CA LYS A 210 -15.28 -46.64 -55.55
C LYS A 210 -14.43 -47.90 -55.77
N ASP A 211 -14.53 -48.88 -54.87
CA ASP A 211 -13.74 -50.13 -54.88
C ASP A 211 -12.22 -49.87 -55.04
N LEU A 212 -11.73 -48.85 -54.35
CA LEU A 212 -10.32 -48.43 -54.45
C LEU A 212 -9.43 -49.29 -53.54
N THR A 213 -8.24 -49.60 -54.01
CA THR A 213 -7.17 -50.11 -53.14
C THR A 213 -6.66 -48.99 -52.23
N ALA A 214 -5.97 -49.33 -51.14
CA ALA A 214 -5.42 -48.30 -50.23
C ALA A 214 -4.41 -47.37 -50.94
N ALA A 215 -3.63 -47.89 -51.90
CA ALA A 215 -2.72 -47.09 -52.71
C ALA A 215 -3.48 -46.15 -53.66
N ALA A 216 -4.49 -46.67 -54.38
CA ALA A 216 -5.30 -45.84 -55.29
C ALA A 216 -6.15 -44.79 -54.56
N LEU A 217 -6.54 -45.04 -53.31
CA LEU A 217 -7.17 -44.04 -52.45
C LEU A 217 -6.18 -42.93 -52.07
N PHE A 218 -4.94 -43.28 -51.72
CA PHE A 218 -3.91 -42.32 -51.37
C PHE A 218 -3.55 -41.42 -52.57
N ASP A 219 -3.32 -42.02 -53.74
CA ASP A 219 -3.04 -41.30 -55.00
C ASP A 219 -4.20 -40.40 -55.46
N ALA A 220 -5.42 -40.62 -54.97
CA ALA A 220 -6.59 -39.81 -55.31
C ALA A 220 -6.80 -38.62 -54.36
N ILE A 221 -6.04 -38.52 -53.26
CA ILE A 221 -6.15 -37.48 -52.24
C ILE A 221 -4.90 -36.58 -52.22
N ASP A 222 -3.73 -37.15 -52.53
CA ASP A 222 -2.46 -36.43 -52.73
C ASP A 222 -2.46 -35.64 -54.06
#